data_AF-A0A9W9W549-F1
#
_entry.id   AF-A0A9W9W549-F1
#
_cell.length_a   1.000
_cell.length_b   1.000
_cell.length_c   1.000
_cell.angle_alpha   90.00
_cell.angle_beta   90.00
_cell.angle_gamma   90.00
#
_symmetry.space_group_name_H-M   'P 1'
#
loop_
_entity.id
_entity.type
_entity.pdbx_description
1 polymer ?
#
loop_
_entity_poly.entity_id
_entity_poly.type
_entity_poly.pdbx_seq_one_letter_code
_entity_poly.pdbx_strand_id
1 'polypeptide(L)'
;MAGPDAPVSACRFSTRISIRWLPESAQETTDTIVMSVGEWYLDLRMEKSTGKIDWAIAGQRLIESQEPRSSLPVPRYLIVVYKCKANIAIVQVSFTHELDSQNSFESADCGTFVTLPNGDDLETGSMPRPDRSGAPVTEYEEIWRELPFREGPEGAKRGMSWVLESDDGELREGETTLTKTFLGRIWGTYLALRANPGP
;
A
#
# COMPACT_ATOMS: atom_id res chain seq x y z
N MET A 1 -3.64 -32.10 9.17
CA MET A 1 -2.98 -31.24 10.18
C MET A 1 -1.94 -30.42 9.44
N ALA A 2 -2.12 -29.10 9.38
CA ALA A 2 -1.12 -28.21 8.77
C ALA A 2 0.11 -28.13 9.71
N GLY A 3 1.32 -28.20 9.15
CA GLY A 3 2.56 -28.18 9.90
C GLY A 3 2.85 -26.82 10.56
N PRO A 4 3.80 -26.77 11.52
CA PRO A 4 4.13 -25.58 12.31
C PRO A 4 4.75 -24.42 11.51
N ASP A 5 5.07 -24.62 10.23
CA ASP A 5 5.81 -23.66 9.38
C ASP A 5 5.01 -23.21 8.14
N ALA A 6 3.67 -23.32 8.14
CA ALA A 6 2.91 -22.61 7.12
C ALA A 6 3.20 -21.11 7.28
N PRO A 7 3.71 -20.40 6.25
CA PRO A 7 3.91 -18.97 6.35
C PRO A 7 2.57 -18.39 6.79
N VAL A 8 2.58 -17.64 7.90
CA VAL A 8 1.43 -16.82 8.28
C VAL A 8 1.08 -16.07 7.00
N SER A 9 -0.09 -16.33 6.43
CA SER A 9 -0.56 -15.55 5.29
C SER A 9 -0.59 -14.11 5.78
N ALA A 10 0.46 -13.37 5.46
CA ALA A 10 0.72 -12.05 6.02
C ALA A 10 -0.29 -11.14 5.36
N CYS A 11 -1.42 -10.98 6.03
CA CYS A 11 -2.44 -10.04 5.64
C CYS A 11 -2.31 -8.80 6.52
N ARG A 12 -2.49 -7.63 5.92
CA ARG A 12 -2.44 -6.34 6.59
C ARG A 12 -3.60 -5.49 6.11
N PHE A 13 -4.26 -4.81 7.03
CA PHE A 13 -5.28 -3.82 6.71
C PHE A 13 -4.87 -2.53 7.38
N SER A 14 -4.68 -1.46 6.62
CA SER A 14 -4.09 -0.22 7.13
C SER A 14 -4.90 0.99 6.72
N THR A 15 -4.81 2.05 7.51
CA THR A 15 -5.22 3.41 7.13
C THR A 15 -4.02 4.32 7.14
N ARG A 16 -4.00 5.29 6.22
CA ARG A 16 -3.02 6.37 6.30
C ARG A 16 -3.47 7.38 7.36
N ILE A 17 -2.56 7.74 8.25
CA ILE A 17 -2.76 8.74 9.30
C ILE A 17 -2.39 10.13 8.79
N SER A 18 -1.34 10.21 7.98
CA SER A 18 -0.91 11.45 7.33
C SER A 18 0.03 11.19 6.17
N ILE A 19 0.03 12.12 5.23
CA ILE A 19 1.04 12.31 4.19
C ILE A 19 1.63 13.72 4.30
N ARG A 20 2.92 13.87 4.02
CA ARG A 20 3.54 15.15 3.66
C ARG A 20 4.45 15.02 2.46
N TRP A 21 4.41 16.03 1.61
CA TRP A 21 5.45 16.30 0.63
C TRP A 21 6.51 17.19 1.26
N LEU A 22 7.77 16.78 1.31
CA LEU A 22 8.77 17.55 2.04
C LEU A 22 9.10 18.88 1.34
N PRO A 23 9.26 20.00 2.08
CA PRO A 23 9.26 20.15 3.55
C PRO A 23 7.91 20.58 4.16
N GLU A 24 6.79 20.33 3.48
CA GLU A 24 5.46 20.75 3.94
C GLU A 24 5.03 20.03 5.22
N SER A 25 4.00 20.57 5.87
CA SER A 25 3.41 19.97 7.06
C SER A 25 2.59 18.73 6.71
N ALA A 26 2.56 17.75 7.63
CA ALA A 26 1.73 16.56 7.49
C ALA A 26 0.24 16.90 7.54
N GLN A 27 -0.52 16.26 6.65
CA GLN A 27 -1.97 16.37 6.56
C GLN A 27 -2.57 15.04 6.09
N GLU A 28 -3.88 14.87 6.23
CA GLU A 28 -4.58 13.72 5.65
C GLU A 28 -5.90 14.16 5.06
N THR A 29 -5.89 14.38 3.74
CA THR A 29 -7.05 14.86 2.97
C THR A 29 -7.95 13.73 2.50
N THR A 30 -7.54 12.47 2.67
CA THR A 30 -8.29 11.30 2.21
C THR A 30 -8.63 10.33 3.33
N ASP A 31 -9.74 9.60 3.17
CA ASP A 31 -9.99 8.35 3.90
C ASP A 31 -9.32 7.23 3.10
N THR A 32 -8.03 7.00 3.38
CA THR A 32 -7.20 6.01 2.70
C THR A 32 -7.24 4.67 3.42
N ILE A 33 -7.55 3.60 2.69
CA ILE A 33 -7.42 2.22 3.17
C ILE A 33 -6.54 1.40 2.22
N VAL A 34 -5.66 0.60 2.80
CA VAL A 34 -4.85 -0.37 2.07
C VAL A 34 -5.09 -1.75 2.63
N MET A 35 -5.42 -2.70 1.76
CA MET A 35 -5.56 -4.11 2.08
C MET A 35 -4.47 -4.89 1.37
N SER A 36 -3.69 -5.67 2.11
CA SER A 36 -2.65 -6.55 1.54
C SER A 36 -2.83 -7.99 1.98
N VAL A 37 -2.63 -8.95 1.06
CA VAL A 37 -2.63 -10.40 1.34
C VAL A 37 -1.48 -11.04 0.58
N GLY A 38 -0.45 -11.47 1.31
CA GLY A 38 0.79 -11.93 0.67
C GLY A 38 1.44 -10.78 -0.08
N GLU A 39 1.71 -10.98 -1.37
CA GLU A 39 2.30 -9.98 -2.25
C GLU A 39 1.26 -9.05 -2.88
N TRP A 40 -0.04 -9.28 -2.71
CA TRP A 40 -1.07 -8.47 -3.38
C TRP A 40 -1.55 -7.33 -2.50
N TYR A 41 -1.88 -6.19 -3.10
CA TYR A 41 -2.50 -5.06 -2.41
C TYR A 41 -3.61 -4.38 -3.21
N LEU A 42 -4.53 -3.76 -2.47
CA LEU A 42 -5.54 -2.82 -2.97
C LEU A 42 -5.45 -1.55 -2.11
N ASP A 43 -5.19 -0.40 -2.73
CA ASP A 43 -5.18 0.96 -2.14
C ASP A 43 -6.38 1.75 -2.66
N LEU A 44 -7.22 2.25 -1.76
CA LEU A 44 -8.32 3.14 -2.08
C LEU A 44 -8.21 4.41 -1.24
N ARG A 45 -8.16 5.56 -1.93
CA ARG A 45 -8.11 6.90 -1.34
C ARG A 45 -9.37 7.66 -1.74
N MET A 46 -10.19 7.99 -0.74
CA MET A 46 -11.40 8.79 -0.93
C MET A 46 -11.16 10.21 -0.42
N GLU A 47 -11.34 11.24 -1.24
CA GLU A 47 -11.22 12.62 -0.80
C GLU A 47 -12.27 12.96 0.28
N LYS A 48 -11.83 13.41 1.47
CA LYS A 48 -12.75 13.69 2.59
C LYS A 48 -13.74 14.81 2.30
N SER A 49 -13.33 15.80 1.52
CA SER A 49 -14.13 16.99 1.23
C SER A 49 -15.28 16.69 0.26
N THR A 50 -15.07 15.82 -0.74
CA THR A 50 -16.02 15.56 -1.82
C THR A 50 -16.60 14.15 -1.83
N GLY A 51 -15.95 13.19 -1.15
CA GLY A 51 -16.29 11.78 -1.22
C GLY A 51 -15.99 11.14 -2.58
N LYS A 52 -15.20 11.79 -3.43
CA LYS A 52 -14.76 11.23 -4.72
C LYS A 52 -13.50 10.38 -4.53
N ILE A 53 -13.24 9.49 -5.49
CA ILE A 53 -11.97 8.78 -5.56
C ILE A 53 -10.88 9.79 -5.89
N ASP A 54 -9.90 9.90 -4.99
CA ASP A 54 -8.65 10.64 -5.22
C ASP A 54 -7.66 9.76 -5.99
N TRP A 55 -7.49 8.52 -5.52
CA TRP A 55 -6.68 7.51 -6.18
C TRP A 55 -7.18 6.11 -5.81
N ALA A 56 -7.22 5.20 -6.78
CA ALA A 56 -7.40 3.78 -6.56
C ALA A 56 -6.32 3.01 -7.30
N ILE A 57 -5.62 2.13 -6.59
CA ILE A 57 -4.50 1.35 -7.11
C ILE A 57 -4.63 -0.10 -6.63
N ALA A 58 -4.28 -1.06 -7.48
CA ALA A 58 -4.10 -2.44 -7.05
C ALA A 58 -2.97 -3.10 -7.84
N GLY A 59 -2.30 -4.03 -7.18
CA GLY A 59 -1.16 -4.73 -7.77
C GLY A 59 -0.39 -5.57 -6.77
N GLN A 60 0.89 -5.71 -7.03
CA GLN A 60 1.84 -6.46 -6.22
C GLN A 60 2.77 -5.51 -5.44
N ARG A 61 3.05 -5.88 -4.20
CA ARG A 61 4.05 -5.31 -3.30
C ARG A 61 5.23 -6.25 -3.26
N LEU A 62 6.29 -5.89 -3.98
CA LEU A 62 7.49 -6.70 -4.11
C LEU A 62 8.52 -6.23 -3.08
N ILE A 63 9.06 -7.17 -2.29
CA ILE A 63 10.12 -6.87 -1.33
C ILE A 63 11.46 -6.87 -2.07
N GLU A 64 12.06 -5.70 -2.21
CA GLU A 64 13.35 -5.53 -2.89
C GLU A 64 14.52 -5.88 -1.96
N SER A 65 14.46 -5.42 -0.72
CA SER A 65 15.46 -5.72 0.29
C SER A 65 14.87 -5.66 1.70
N GLN A 66 15.44 -6.48 2.58
CA GLN A 66 15.12 -6.47 3.99
C GLN A 66 16.42 -6.59 4.78
N GLU A 67 16.84 -5.48 5.38
CA GLU A 67 18.10 -5.45 6.13
C GLU A 67 17.86 -5.87 7.58
N PRO A 68 18.59 -6.89 8.09
CA PRO A 68 18.41 -7.35 9.44
C PRO A 68 18.89 -6.32 10.47
N ARG A 69 18.30 -6.49 11.65
CA ARG A 69 18.37 -5.74 12.92
C ARG A 69 19.76 -5.26 13.42
N SER A 70 20.87 -5.56 12.76
CA SER A 70 22.21 -5.43 13.36
C SER A 70 23.35 -4.96 12.45
N SER A 71 23.15 -4.57 11.19
CA SER A 71 24.30 -4.41 10.27
C SER A 71 24.33 -3.19 9.34
N LEU A 72 23.72 -2.03 9.67
CA LEU A 72 23.92 -0.84 8.83
C LEU A 72 24.24 0.49 9.55
N PRO A 73 25.11 1.33 8.95
CA PRO A 73 25.22 2.75 9.24
C PRO A 73 24.00 3.46 8.63
N VAL A 74 22.97 3.66 9.45
CA VAL A 74 21.74 4.39 9.09
C VAL A 74 22.10 5.82 8.59
N PRO A 75 21.39 6.39 7.60
CA PRO A 75 21.61 7.77 7.18
C PRO A 75 21.52 8.71 8.38
N ARG A 76 22.47 9.63 8.55
CA ARG A 76 22.57 10.49 9.75
C ARG A 76 21.26 11.18 10.11
N TYR A 77 20.40 11.49 9.15
CA TYR A 77 19.11 12.13 9.39
C TYR A 77 18.09 11.20 10.09
N LEU A 78 18.02 9.92 9.70
CA LEU A 78 17.13 8.93 10.33
C LEU A 78 17.62 8.56 11.75
N ILE A 79 18.94 8.55 11.96
CA ILE A 79 19.57 8.33 13.28
C ILE A 79 19.22 9.44 14.28
N VAL A 80 19.14 10.69 13.85
CA VAL A 80 19.00 11.83 14.77
C VAL A 80 17.61 11.89 15.42
N VAL A 81 16.56 11.37 14.74
CA VAL A 81 15.18 11.42 15.26
C VAL A 81 14.83 10.18 16.10
N TYR A 82 15.26 8.99 15.70
CA TYR A 82 14.78 7.73 16.30
C TYR A 82 15.82 7.02 17.20
N LYS A 83 16.80 7.76 17.73
CA LYS A 83 18.01 7.26 18.42
C LYS A 83 17.79 6.53 19.75
N CYS A 84 16.57 6.19 20.12
CA CYS A 84 16.25 5.65 21.43
C CYS A 84 15.56 4.29 21.32
N LYS A 85 16.41 3.26 21.18
CA LYS A 85 16.17 1.83 21.46
C LYS A 85 15.54 0.98 20.34
N ALA A 86 16.30 -0.06 20.04
CA ALA A 86 15.85 -1.37 19.58
C ALA A 86 15.41 -1.46 18.11
N ASN A 87 16.16 -2.26 17.36
CA ASN A 87 15.54 -3.36 16.64
C ASN A 87 14.63 -3.03 15.44
N ILE A 88 14.89 -1.89 14.79
CA ILE A 88 14.16 -1.40 13.62
C ILE A 88 14.49 -2.29 12.40
N ALA A 89 13.47 -2.95 11.85
CA ALA A 89 13.55 -3.56 10.53
C ALA A 89 13.30 -2.47 9.49
N ILE A 90 14.18 -2.36 8.51
CA ILE A 90 14.02 -1.48 7.35
C ILE A 90 13.68 -2.38 6.17
N VAL A 91 12.55 -2.10 5.51
CA VAL A 91 12.09 -2.86 4.35
C VAL A 91 11.97 -1.93 3.16
N GLN A 92 12.65 -2.26 2.07
CA GLN A 92 12.48 -1.58 0.79
C GLN A 92 11.53 -2.39 -0.07
N VAL A 93 10.55 -1.71 -0.67
CA VAL A 93 9.55 -2.34 -1.53
C VAL A 93 9.34 -1.54 -2.80
N SER A 94 8.91 -2.22 -3.84
CA SER A 94 8.32 -1.63 -5.04
C SER A 94 6.86 -2.05 -5.16
N PHE A 95 6.04 -1.17 -5.73
CA PHE A 95 4.62 -1.44 -5.97
C PHE A 95 4.34 -1.44 -7.47
N THR A 96 3.74 -2.51 -7.98
CA THR A 96 3.23 -2.58 -9.35
C THR A 96 1.81 -2.02 -9.42
N HIS A 97 1.44 -1.48 -10.58
CA HIS A 97 0.19 -0.77 -10.80
C HIS A 97 -0.61 -1.49 -11.90
N GLU A 98 -1.17 -2.67 -11.62
CA GLU A 98 -2.02 -3.42 -12.56
C GLU A 98 -3.40 -2.75 -12.76
N LEU A 99 -3.86 -2.03 -11.74
CA LEU A 99 -5.00 -1.11 -11.81
C LEU A 99 -4.56 0.22 -11.22
N ASP A 100 -4.79 1.32 -11.95
CA ASP A 100 -4.46 2.66 -11.50
C ASP A 100 -5.45 3.69 -12.07
N SER A 101 -6.19 4.38 -11.21
CA SER A 101 -7.17 5.40 -11.64
C SER A 101 -6.56 6.68 -12.23
N GLN A 102 -5.26 6.89 -12.04
CA GLN A 102 -4.48 7.96 -12.66
C GLN A 102 -3.74 7.50 -13.94
N ASN A 103 -3.95 6.24 -14.36
CA ASN A 103 -3.39 5.68 -15.59
C ASN A 103 -1.84 5.65 -15.60
N SER A 104 -1.24 5.48 -14.41
CA SER A 104 0.22 5.43 -14.21
C SER A 104 0.73 3.99 -14.11
N PHE A 105 0.41 3.15 -15.10
CA PHE A 105 0.74 1.71 -15.07
C PHE A 105 2.25 1.41 -15.13
N GLU A 106 3.05 2.32 -15.70
CA GLU A 106 4.51 2.18 -15.85
C GLU A 106 5.29 2.80 -14.67
N SER A 107 4.62 3.42 -13.70
CA SER A 107 5.29 3.87 -12.48
C SER A 107 5.40 2.72 -11.49
N ALA A 108 6.62 2.40 -11.09
CA ALA A 108 6.88 1.63 -9.89
C ALA A 108 7.29 2.62 -8.79
N ASP A 109 6.41 2.83 -7.82
CA ASP A 109 6.74 3.64 -6.65
C ASP A 109 7.57 2.79 -5.67
N CYS A 110 8.72 3.32 -5.26
CA CYS A 110 9.61 2.69 -4.30
C CYS A 110 9.41 3.30 -2.91
N GLY A 111 9.10 2.45 -1.93
CA GLY A 111 8.89 2.86 -0.54
C GLY A 111 9.90 2.22 0.41
N THR A 112 10.35 2.97 1.41
CA THR A 112 11.12 2.44 2.54
C THR A 112 10.26 2.51 3.80
N PHE A 113 10.07 1.36 4.45
CA PHE A 113 9.22 1.24 5.64
C PHE A 113 10.04 1.05 6.92
N VAL A 114 9.63 1.75 7.97
CA VAL A 114 10.19 1.68 9.32
C VAL A 114 9.05 1.64 10.34
N THR A 115 8.96 0.56 11.12
CA THR A 115 7.99 0.49 12.23
C THR A 115 8.41 1.41 13.37
N LEU A 116 7.52 2.30 13.78
CA LEU A 116 7.69 3.27 14.83
C LEU A 116 7.42 2.65 16.22
N PRO A 117 7.91 3.27 17.33
CA PRO A 117 7.71 2.74 18.67
C PRO A 117 6.25 2.57 19.12
N ASN A 118 5.31 3.29 18.49
CA ASN A 118 3.88 3.20 18.77
C ASN A 118 3.18 2.08 17.96
N GLY A 119 3.91 1.38 17.09
CA GLY A 119 3.39 0.30 16.22
C GLY A 119 2.86 0.76 14.85
N ASP A 120 2.81 2.08 14.59
CA ASP A 120 2.54 2.61 13.25
C ASP A 120 3.80 2.42 12.37
N ASP A 121 3.66 2.45 11.04
CA ASP A 121 4.80 2.46 10.12
C ASP A 121 5.01 3.86 9.53
N LEU A 122 6.27 4.27 9.44
CA LEU A 122 6.71 5.37 8.60
C LEU A 122 7.12 4.80 7.25
N GLU A 123 6.49 5.27 6.18
CA GLU A 123 6.93 5.08 4.81
C GLU A 123 7.58 6.36 4.29
N THR A 124 8.71 6.21 3.61
CA THR A 124 9.38 7.31 2.90
C THR A 124 9.74 6.88 1.50
N GLY A 125 9.60 7.78 0.53
CA GLY A 125 9.98 7.54 -0.85
C GLY A 125 9.96 8.82 -1.67
N SER A 126 10.02 8.67 -2.99
CA SER A 126 9.76 9.76 -3.92
C SER A 126 8.92 9.28 -5.09
N MET A 127 7.96 10.12 -5.47
CA MET A 127 7.06 9.86 -6.59
C MET A 127 6.65 11.19 -7.25
N PRO A 128 6.12 11.19 -8.48
CA PRO A 128 5.52 12.37 -9.09
C PRO A 128 4.44 12.97 -8.18
N ARG A 129 4.45 14.29 -8.00
CA ARG A 129 3.46 15.00 -7.18
C ARG A 129 2.33 15.57 -8.04
N PRO A 130 1.18 14.88 -8.19
CA PRO A 130 0.18 15.21 -9.20
C PRO A 130 -0.56 16.53 -8.96
N ASP A 131 -0.60 17.03 -7.72
CA ASP A 131 -1.23 18.32 -7.39
C ASP A 131 -0.41 19.54 -7.86
N ARG A 132 0.81 19.34 -8.35
CA ARG A 132 1.67 20.42 -8.88
C ARG A 132 1.82 20.33 -10.39
N SER A 133 1.85 21.50 -11.04
CA SER A 133 2.07 21.62 -12.49
C SER A 133 3.33 20.87 -12.92
N GLY A 134 3.17 19.96 -13.88
CA GLY A 134 4.26 19.12 -14.40
C GLY A 134 4.63 17.92 -13.53
N ALA A 135 3.87 17.64 -12.47
CA ALA A 135 4.03 16.49 -11.56
C ALA A 135 5.50 16.22 -11.16
N PRO A 136 6.22 17.20 -10.59
CA PRO A 136 7.62 17.02 -10.25
C PRO A 136 7.80 15.87 -9.26
N VAL A 137 8.83 15.05 -9.46
CA VAL A 137 9.24 14.03 -8.49
C VAL A 137 9.58 14.72 -7.18
N THR A 138 8.89 14.31 -6.11
CA THR A 138 8.98 14.94 -4.79
C THR A 138 9.11 13.87 -3.72
N GLU A 139 9.99 14.11 -2.73
CA GLU A 139 10.11 13.26 -1.55
C GLU A 139 8.85 13.36 -0.68
N TYR A 140 8.39 12.22 -0.19
CA TYR A 140 7.23 12.14 0.69
C TYR A 140 7.52 11.34 1.96
N GLU A 141 6.69 11.59 2.97
CA GLU A 141 6.56 10.72 4.14
C GLU A 141 5.10 10.42 4.41
N GLU A 142 4.79 9.15 4.67
CA GLU A 142 3.48 8.68 5.06
C GLU A 142 3.54 7.94 6.40
N ILE A 143 2.52 8.14 7.25
CA ILE A 143 2.35 7.40 8.49
C ILE A 143 1.17 6.46 8.33
N TRP A 144 1.40 5.18 8.54
CA TRP A 144 0.41 4.11 8.35
C TRP A 144 0.08 3.44 9.67
N ARG A 145 -1.22 3.24 9.92
CA ARG A 145 -1.70 2.51 11.08
C ARG A 145 -2.40 1.23 10.66
N GLU A 146 -2.02 0.12 11.29
CA GLU A 146 -2.75 -1.14 11.13
C GLU A 146 -4.12 -1.07 11.82
N LEU A 147 -5.14 -1.53 11.10
CA LEU A 147 -6.52 -1.62 11.53
C LEU A 147 -6.85 -3.06 11.96
N PRO A 148 -7.70 -3.23 13.00
CA PRO A 148 -8.11 -4.56 13.42
C PRO A 148 -8.98 -5.24 12.35
N PHE A 149 -8.87 -6.56 12.26
CA PHE A 149 -9.73 -7.35 11.38
C PHE A 149 -11.13 -7.50 11.97
N ARG A 150 -12.14 -7.38 11.10
CA ARG A 150 -13.53 -7.63 11.45
C ARG A 150 -13.81 -9.13 11.40
N GLU A 151 -14.62 -9.63 12.33
CA GLU A 151 -15.05 -11.02 12.30
C GLU A 151 -15.79 -11.33 10.99
N GLY A 152 -15.40 -12.42 10.34
CA GLY A 152 -16.03 -12.90 9.11
C GLY A 152 -17.20 -13.83 9.38
N PRO A 153 -17.97 -14.20 8.35
CA PRO A 153 -19.06 -15.18 8.43
C PRO A 153 -18.61 -16.57 8.91
N GLU A 154 -17.32 -16.90 8.87
CA GLU A 154 -16.75 -18.14 9.39
C GLU A 154 -16.74 -18.21 10.93
N GLY A 155 -17.01 -17.08 11.59
CA GLY A 155 -17.02 -16.91 13.03
C GLY A 155 -15.67 -16.54 13.63
N ALA A 156 -15.67 -16.32 14.95
CA ALA A 156 -14.54 -15.82 15.70
C ALA A 156 -13.24 -16.60 15.44
N LYS A 157 -12.18 -15.87 15.05
CA LYS A 157 -10.82 -16.38 14.78
C LYS A 157 -10.73 -17.42 13.65
N ARG A 158 -11.70 -17.43 12.72
CA ARG A 158 -11.73 -18.35 11.57
C ARG A 158 -11.78 -17.64 10.21
N GLY A 159 -11.45 -16.34 10.19
CA GLY A 159 -11.52 -15.54 8.98
C GLY A 159 -10.55 -16.01 7.89
N MET A 160 -10.99 -15.92 6.64
CA MET A 160 -10.17 -16.15 5.44
C MET A 160 -9.68 -14.83 4.85
N SER A 161 -8.52 -14.88 4.20
CA SER A 161 -7.97 -13.75 3.45
C SER A 161 -7.55 -14.17 2.05
N TRP A 162 -7.86 -13.36 1.05
CA TRP A 162 -7.50 -13.59 -0.35
C TRP A 162 -7.57 -12.30 -1.15
N VAL A 163 -6.89 -12.28 -2.29
CA VAL A 163 -7.10 -11.32 -3.37
C VAL A 163 -7.45 -12.12 -4.62
N LEU A 164 -8.46 -11.66 -5.37
CA LEU A 164 -8.80 -12.15 -6.70
C LEU A 164 -8.60 -11.01 -7.69
N GLU A 165 -7.97 -11.33 -8.80
CA GLU A 165 -7.75 -10.45 -9.95
C GLU A 165 -8.58 -11.00 -11.12
N SER A 166 -9.18 -10.13 -11.92
CA SER A 166 -9.86 -10.57 -13.15
C SER A 166 -8.87 -11.03 -14.20
N ASP A 167 -9.24 -12.12 -14.87
CA ASP A 167 -8.64 -12.54 -16.12
C ASP A 167 -9.37 -11.82 -17.26
N ASP A 168 -8.69 -10.83 -17.84
CA ASP A 168 -9.26 -9.97 -18.89
C ASP A 168 -8.90 -10.48 -20.30
N GLY A 169 -8.25 -11.64 -20.40
CA GLY A 169 -7.79 -12.22 -21.66
C GLY A 169 -6.59 -11.50 -22.28
N GLU A 170 -6.16 -11.97 -23.46
CA GLU A 170 -5.12 -11.31 -24.24
C GLU A 170 -5.68 -10.10 -24.99
N LEU A 171 -5.09 -8.93 -24.78
CA LEU A 171 -5.37 -7.74 -25.59
C LEU A 171 -5.00 -8.04 -27.05
N ARG A 172 -5.95 -7.88 -27.97
CA ARG A 172 -5.62 -7.92 -29.40
C ARG A 172 -4.87 -6.66 -29.79
N GLU A 173 -3.97 -6.76 -30.76
CA GLU A 173 -3.23 -5.61 -31.29
C GLU A 173 -4.21 -4.51 -31.74
N GLY A 174 -4.22 -3.38 -31.02
CA GLY A 174 -5.15 -2.25 -31.25
C GLY A 174 -6.33 -2.13 -30.27
N GLU A 175 -6.52 -3.05 -29.32
CA GLU A 175 -7.49 -2.90 -28.23
C GLU A 175 -6.83 -2.17 -27.03
N THR A 176 -7.41 -1.04 -26.62
CA THR A 176 -6.89 -0.19 -25.51
C THR A 176 -7.73 -0.33 -24.22
N THR A 177 -8.81 -1.09 -24.23
CA THR A 177 -9.78 -1.11 -23.14
C THR A 177 -9.63 -2.35 -22.25
N LEU A 178 -8.68 -2.31 -21.31
CA LEU A 178 -8.58 -3.31 -20.26
C LEU A 178 -9.63 -3.02 -19.17
N THR A 179 -10.58 -3.94 -18.97
CA THR A 179 -11.51 -3.87 -17.83
C THR A 179 -10.91 -4.62 -16.64
N LYS A 180 -10.07 -3.96 -15.84
CA LYS A 180 -9.42 -4.64 -14.72
C LYS A 180 -10.27 -4.62 -13.45
N THR A 181 -10.39 -5.76 -12.76
CA THR A 181 -11.10 -5.88 -11.47
C THR A 181 -10.22 -6.57 -10.43
N PHE A 182 -10.16 -6.01 -9.24
CA PHE A 182 -9.55 -6.61 -8.05
C PHE A 182 -10.56 -6.71 -6.92
N LEU A 183 -10.62 -7.87 -6.27
CA LEU A 183 -11.40 -8.12 -5.07
C LEU A 183 -10.47 -8.59 -3.96
N GLY A 184 -10.34 -7.77 -2.92
CA GLY A 184 -9.63 -8.12 -1.70
C GLY A 184 -10.60 -8.52 -0.58
N ARG A 185 -10.23 -9.55 0.17
CA ARG A 185 -10.90 -9.94 1.41
C ARG A 185 -9.88 -10.17 2.50
N ILE A 186 -10.12 -9.57 3.67
CA ILE A 186 -9.51 -9.97 4.94
C ILE A 186 -10.65 -10.17 5.94
N TRP A 187 -10.94 -11.43 6.24
CA TRP A 187 -11.97 -11.84 7.19
C TRP A 187 -13.35 -11.28 6.82
N GLY A 188 -13.94 -10.44 7.68
CA GLY A 188 -15.21 -9.75 7.43
C GLY A 188 -15.07 -8.42 6.69
N THR A 189 -13.87 -8.06 6.23
CA THR A 189 -13.60 -6.83 5.48
C THR A 189 -13.38 -7.15 4.00
N TYR A 190 -13.98 -6.34 3.13
CA TYR A 190 -13.92 -6.50 1.68
C TYR A 190 -13.54 -5.16 1.04
N LEU A 191 -12.72 -5.20 -0.01
CA LEU A 191 -12.41 -4.06 -0.86
C LEU A 191 -12.50 -4.52 -2.31
N ALA A 192 -13.14 -3.72 -3.16
CA ALA A 192 -13.33 -4.05 -4.57
C ALA A 192 -13.01 -2.83 -5.43
N LEU A 193 -12.11 -3.00 -6.39
CA LEU A 193 -11.74 -1.99 -7.36
C LEU A 193 -12.04 -2.51 -8.75
N ARG A 194 -12.62 -1.67 -9.60
CA ARG A 194 -12.88 -1.98 -11.00
C ARG A 194 -12.58 -0.75 -11.86
N ALA A 195 -11.62 -0.89 -12.75
CA ALA A 195 -11.42 0.03 -13.85
C ALA A 195 -12.41 -0.34 -14.96
N ASN A 196 -13.21 0.63 -15.39
CA ASN A 196 -14.04 0.48 -16.58
C ASN A 196 -13.27 0.99 -17.80
N PRO A 197 -13.58 0.48 -19.00
CA PRO A 197 -13.15 1.12 -20.24
C PRO A 197 -13.47 2.62 -20.20
N GLY A 198 -12.51 3.44 -20.59
CA GLY A 198 -12.79 4.84 -20.90
C GLY A 198 -13.85 4.95 -22.02
N PRO A 199 -14.58 6.08 -22.09
CA PRO A 199 -15.45 6.36 -23.23
C PRO A 199 -14.69 6.44 -24.56
#